data_AF-A0A7C4V938-F1
#
_entry.id   AF-A0A7C4V938-F1
#
_cell.length_a   1.000
_cell.length_b   1.000
_cell.length_c   1.000
_cell.angle_alpha   90.00
_cell.angle_beta   90.00
_cell.angle_gamma   90.00
#
_symmetry.space_group_name_H-M   'P 1'
#
loop_
_entity.id
_entity.type
_entity.pdbx_description
1 polymer ?
#
loop_
_entity_poly.entity_id
_entity_poly.type
_entity_poly.pdbx_seq_one_letter_code
_entity_poly.pdbx_strand_id
1 'polypeptide(L)'
;MRLAAAAATIAACVLVSIAVGENSPVPAPQLTSIIGGNAFDPERAPAIGKQAGRNKPGGGAGPSGNDSCRWANDGECDDPDIGTGACTRGTDFSDCRRIREGREDDSCRWARDRECDEPRFGTGACTQGTDHTDCGDIAWLRNQNDSCATSFNGVCEESGRGNGSCAARTDRSDCLGRQRPLTINDHYFGRDDRVRVNAQQAPWRYMGRFVNAAGEACTATLIARNVIVTAAHCLHSGSGPTTGGQFTAAGGATARATAYLVSARFDYRRFSTTDEIDGLDWALVRLDVPLGDRLGYAGVRNLTGQGLAAARAADLYQAGYSWDTGDTLSANVGCHIVQVYPDGTFAHECDTTRGDSGSAFLVRNGDGYDVIGVDSNFRSNPNGPFIYIAVSASSFQPSVADFVAGRTGRAFGAQGGAKPKQD
;
A
#
# COMPACT_ATOMS: atom_id res chain seq x y z
N MET A 1 -1.31 -60.77 -31.81
CA MET A 1 -2.63 -61.40 -31.62
C MET A 1 -2.91 -61.39 -30.12
N ARG A 2 -3.87 -60.58 -29.63
CA ARG A 2 -5.21 -61.00 -29.12
C ARG A 2 -5.07 -61.99 -27.94
N LEU A 3 -5.64 -61.88 -26.72
CA LEU A 3 -6.84 -61.29 -26.10
C LEU A 3 -6.61 -61.36 -24.56
N ALA A 4 -6.98 -60.41 -23.69
CA ALA A 4 -8.30 -60.02 -23.16
C ALA A 4 -9.00 -61.04 -22.21
N ALA A 5 -9.40 -60.52 -21.02
CA ALA A 5 -10.61 -60.84 -20.22
C ALA A 5 -10.70 -62.23 -19.53
N ALA A 6 -11.40 -62.48 -18.42
CA ALA A 6 -12.31 -61.73 -17.54
C ALA A 6 -12.57 -62.56 -16.25
N ALA A 7 -13.30 -61.94 -15.31
CA ALA A 7 -13.70 -62.33 -13.96
C ALA A 7 -14.55 -63.63 -13.80
N ALA A 8 -14.63 -64.11 -12.55
CA ALA A 8 -15.77 -64.90 -12.04
C ALA A 8 -15.94 -64.77 -10.51
N THR A 9 -17.20 -64.87 -10.08
CA THR A 9 -17.81 -64.46 -8.81
C THR A 9 -18.36 -65.69 -8.06
N ILE A 10 -18.89 -65.50 -6.83
CA ILE A 10 -19.82 -66.36 -6.01
C ILE A 10 -19.09 -67.25 -5.00
N ALA A 11 -19.33 -67.36 -3.67
CA ALA A 11 -20.26 -66.90 -2.61
C ALA A 11 -20.81 -68.12 -1.83
N ALA A 12 -20.74 -68.10 -0.48
CA ALA A 12 -21.65 -68.71 0.54
C ALA A 12 -20.90 -68.90 1.89
N CYS A 13 -21.21 -68.11 2.95
CA CYS A 13 -22.13 -68.39 4.09
C CYS A 13 -21.56 -69.40 5.12
N VAL A 14 -21.47 -69.17 6.45
CA VAL A 14 -22.52 -68.83 7.44
C VAL A 14 -21.90 -68.32 8.78
N LEU A 15 -22.49 -67.23 9.32
CA LEU A 15 -22.79 -66.77 10.72
C LEU A 15 -22.04 -67.40 11.93
N VAL A 16 -21.61 -66.67 12.98
CA VAL A 16 -22.45 -66.05 14.05
C VAL A 16 -21.66 -65.02 14.91
N SER A 17 -22.23 -63.82 15.04
CA SER A 17 -22.40 -62.87 16.18
C SER A 17 -21.29 -62.24 17.07
N ILE A 18 -21.26 -60.89 16.97
CA ILE A 18 -21.38 -59.81 17.99
C ILE A 18 -20.23 -59.58 19.02
N ALA A 19 -19.50 -58.47 18.82
CA ALA A 19 -19.21 -57.47 19.85
C ALA A 19 -18.91 -56.11 19.19
N VAL A 20 -19.59 -55.07 19.69
CA VAL A 20 -19.64 -53.69 19.19
C VAL A 20 -18.39 -52.91 19.60
N GLY A 21 -17.83 -52.14 18.67
CA GLY A 21 -16.75 -51.17 18.90
C GLY A 21 -16.63 -50.23 17.71
N GLU A 22 -17.51 -49.23 17.66
CA GLU A 22 -17.49 -48.17 16.63
C GLU A 22 -16.35 -47.18 16.93
N ASN A 23 -15.41 -47.08 15.98
CA ASN A 23 -14.50 -45.94 15.89
C ASN A 23 -15.28 -44.73 15.39
N SER A 24 -15.39 -43.69 16.23
CA SER A 24 -16.04 -42.43 15.89
C SER A 24 -15.23 -41.60 14.87
N PRO A 25 -15.92 -40.78 14.04
CA PRO A 25 -15.31 -39.85 13.10
C PRO A 25 -14.72 -38.62 13.82
N VAL A 26 -13.58 -38.15 13.32
CA VAL A 26 -12.87 -36.94 13.78
C VAL A 26 -13.69 -35.68 13.45
N PRO A 27 -14.00 -34.80 14.43
CA PRO A 27 -14.72 -33.55 14.19
C PRO A 27 -13.80 -32.40 13.74
N ALA A 28 -14.36 -31.47 12.96
CA ALA A 28 -13.73 -30.23 12.51
C ALA A 28 -13.43 -29.26 13.69
N PRO A 29 -12.35 -28.45 13.61
CA PRO A 29 -12.00 -27.54 14.69
C PRO A 29 -12.95 -26.34 14.75
N GLN A 30 -13.53 -26.11 15.94
CA GLN A 30 -14.31 -24.92 16.26
C GLN A 30 -13.41 -23.78 16.74
N LEU A 31 -13.60 -22.58 16.19
CA LEU A 31 -13.10 -21.33 16.75
C LEU A 31 -13.85 -21.04 18.05
N THR A 32 -13.19 -21.21 19.20
CA THR A 32 -13.48 -20.49 20.44
C THR A 32 -12.39 -20.82 21.46
N SER A 33 -11.48 -19.87 21.72
CA SER A 33 -10.81 -19.66 23.02
C SER A 33 -9.63 -18.68 22.88
N ILE A 34 -9.90 -17.38 22.69
CA ILE A 34 -9.03 -16.30 23.18
C ILE A 34 -9.93 -15.10 23.52
N ILE A 35 -10.57 -15.14 24.69
CA ILE A 35 -11.10 -13.94 25.34
C ILE A 35 -10.64 -14.01 26.80
N GLY A 36 -9.59 -13.25 27.12
CA GLY A 36 -9.23 -12.94 28.50
C GLY A 36 -10.25 -11.95 29.05
N GLY A 37 -11.13 -12.44 29.93
CA GLY A 37 -12.12 -11.62 30.60
C GLY A 37 -11.48 -10.71 31.64
N ASN A 38 -11.70 -9.40 31.51
CA ASN A 38 -11.80 -8.50 32.65
C ASN A 38 -13.26 -8.07 32.76
N ALA A 39 -13.90 -8.46 33.87
CA ALA A 39 -15.30 -8.15 34.16
C ALA A 39 -15.47 -6.65 34.45
N PHE A 40 -16.38 -6.00 33.73
CA PHE A 40 -16.93 -4.70 34.08
C PHE A 40 -18.17 -4.90 34.97
N ASP A 41 -18.18 -4.27 36.14
CA ASP A 41 -19.28 -4.29 37.12
C ASP A 41 -20.24 -3.11 36.84
N PRO A 42 -21.53 -3.34 36.53
CA PRO A 42 -22.46 -2.29 36.09
C PRO A 42 -23.20 -1.53 37.21
N GLU A 43 -22.92 -1.74 38.51
CA GLU A 43 -23.77 -1.20 39.60
C GLU A 43 -23.26 0.04 40.37
N ARG A 44 -22.56 0.99 39.71
CA ARG A 44 -22.33 2.34 40.29
C ARG A 44 -22.52 3.47 39.29
N ALA A 45 -23.78 3.69 38.88
CA ALA A 45 -24.22 4.95 38.28
C ALA A 45 -25.06 5.74 39.31
N PRO A 46 -24.70 6.98 39.70
CA PRO A 46 -25.60 7.83 40.46
C PRO A 46 -26.74 8.34 39.56
N ALA A 47 -27.94 8.42 40.14
CA ALA A 47 -29.18 8.80 39.46
C ALA A 47 -29.15 10.22 38.87
N ILE A 48 -29.64 10.34 37.62
CA ILE A 48 -29.85 11.62 36.94
C ILE A 48 -31.09 12.31 37.54
N GLY A 49 -30.85 13.29 38.40
CA GLY A 49 -31.84 14.25 38.88
C GLY A 49 -31.96 15.45 37.93
N LYS A 50 -33.20 15.84 37.61
CA LYS A 50 -33.55 17.04 36.83
C LYS A 50 -33.04 18.34 37.50
N GLN A 51 -32.30 19.18 36.78
CA GLN A 51 -32.28 20.66 36.90
C GLN A 51 -31.96 21.23 35.50
N ALA A 52 -32.78 22.08 34.87
CA ALA A 52 -33.12 23.47 35.21
C ALA A 52 -31.89 24.40 35.22
N GLY A 53 -31.92 25.43 34.35
CA GLY A 53 -31.12 26.64 34.48
C GLY A 53 -30.05 26.85 33.40
N ARG A 54 -30.35 27.67 32.39
CA ARG A 54 -29.37 28.30 31.52
C ARG A 54 -28.43 29.16 32.37
N ASN A 55 -27.13 28.89 32.35
CA ASN A 55 -26.10 29.87 32.70
C ASN A 55 -25.01 29.86 31.62
N LYS A 56 -24.73 31.06 31.08
CA LYS A 56 -23.63 31.35 30.15
C LYS A 56 -22.28 30.97 30.79
N PRO A 57 -21.35 30.33 30.08
CA PRO A 57 -19.97 30.27 30.55
C PRO A 57 -19.28 31.63 30.32
N GLY A 58 -18.69 32.16 31.39
CA GLY A 58 -17.68 33.21 31.32
C GLY A 58 -16.43 32.70 30.62
N GLY A 59 -15.79 33.58 29.85
CA GLY A 59 -14.60 33.28 29.07
C GLY A 59 -13.43 32.83 29.94
N GLY A 60 -13.08 31.56 29.84
CA GLY A 60 -11.71 31.09 30.07
C GLY A 60 -10.95 31.21 28.76
N ALA A 61 -9.81 31.92 28.77
CA ALA A 61 -8.90 31.98 27.64
C ALA A 61 -8.40 30.56 27.33
N GLY A 62 -8.93 29.96 26.26
CA GLY A 62 -8.38 28.74 25.67
C GLY A 62 -6.97 29.01 25.11
N PRO A 63 -6.20 27.95 24.82
CA PRO A 63 -4.86 28.11 24.26
C PRO A 63 -4.92 29.00 23.02
N SER A 64 -4.18 30.10 23.03
CA SER A 64 -4.12 31.05 21.92
C SER A 64 -3.55 30.36 20.69
N GLY A 65 -4.34 30.20 19.65
CA GLY A 65 -3.90 29.76 18.32
C GLY A 65 -4.59 30.57 17.22
N ASN A 66 -4.04 30.50 16.02
CA ASN A 66 -4.60 31.10 14.82
C ASN A 66 -4.41 30.16 13.62
N ASP A 67 -4.98 30.52 12.48
CA ASP A 67 -4.88 29.74 11.22
C ASP A 67 -3.98 30.47 10.22
N SER A 68 -2.82 30.95 10.66
CA SER A 68 -1.87 31.67 9.79
C SER A 68 -1.02 30.75 8.92
N CYS A 69 -1.03 29.44 9.19
CA CYS A 69 -0.33 28.46 8.36
C CYS A 69 -1.04 28.28 7.01
N ARG A 70 -0.27 28.00 5.96
CA ARG A 70 -0.81 27.72 4.62
C ARG A 70 -1.66 26.44 4.54
N TRP A 71 -1.48 25.53 5.48
CA TRP A 71 -2.17 24.26 5.58
C TRP A 71 -3.31 24.29 6.60
N ALA A 72 -3.53 25.43 7.26
CA ALA A 72 -4.65 25.55 8.18
C ALA A 72 -5.99 25.40 7.45
N ASN A 73 -6.93 24.69 8.08
CA ASN A 73 -8.25 24.33 7.55
C ASN A 73 -8.21 23.34 6.38
N ASP A 74 -7.19 22.49 6.30
CA ASP A 74 -7.17 21.36 5.36
C ASP A 74 -7.71 20.06 5.99
N GLY A 75 -8.04 20.11 7.29
CA GLY A 75 -8.64 19.01 8.04
C GLY A 75 -7.61 18.13 8.76
N GLU A 76 -6.31 18.33 8.53
CA GLU A 76 -5.21 17.62 9.19
C GLU A 76 -4.53 18.53 10.22
N CYS A 77 -4.22 18.00 11.40
CA CYS A 77 -3.43 18.77 12.36
C CYS A 77 -1.95 18.77 11.94
N ASP A 78 -1.38 19.96 11.78
CA ASP A 78 -0.02 20.18 11.27
C ASP A 78 0.96 20.78 12.28
N ASP A 79 0.52 20.96 13.53
CA ASP A 79 1.40 21.41 14.60
C ASP A 79 2.53 20.39 14.90
N PRO A 80 3.77 20.81 15.18
CA PRO A 80 4.92 19.91 15.24
C PRO A 80 4.92 18.93 16.43
N ASP A 81 4.16 19.21 17.49
CA ASP A 81 4.10 18.37 18.70
C ASP A 81 2.99 17.31 18.66
N ILE A 82 1.92 17.53 17.90
CA ILE A 82 0.73 16.65 17.86
C ILE A 82 0.23 16.33 16.44
N GLY A 83 0.76 17.03 15.45
CA GLY A 83 0.40 17.01 14.03
C GLY A 83 1.56 16.59 13.11
N THR A 84 1.46 16.85 11.82
CA THR A 84 2.51 16.49 10.83
C THR A 84 3.81 17.28 10.99
N GLY A 85 3.75 18.46 11.62
CA GLY A 85 4.85 19.41 11.70
C GLY A 85 5.03 20.30 10.48
N ALA A 86 4.07 20.35 9.56
CA ALA A 86 4.09 21.26 8.41
C ALA A 86 3.91 22.74 8.82
N CYS A 87 3.37 23.00 10.01
CA CYS A 87 3.07 24.34 10.52
C CYS A 87 3.94 24.71 11.72
N THR A 88 3.99 26.02 12.00
CA THR A 88 4.52 26.48 13.30
C THR A 88 3.48 26.18 14.37
N ARG A 89 3.91 25.79 15.58
CA ARG A 89 3.00 25.43 16.68
C ARG A 89 1.92 26.51 16.91
N GLY A 90 0.66 26.10 16.90
CA GLY A 90 -0.52 26.92 17.13
C GLY A 90 -0.93 27.78 15.93
N THR A 91 -0.32 27.60 14.76
CA THR A 91 -0.70 28.31 13.51
C THR A 91 -1.62 27.51 12.60
N ASP A 92 -1.92 26.27 13.00
CA ASP A 92 -2.98 25.42 12.47
C ASP A 92 -3.99 25.10 13.58
N PHE A 93 -4.66 26.13 14.09
CA PHE A 93 -5.48 26.01 15.29
C PHE A 93 -6.78 25.25 15.02
N SER A 94 -7.46 25.54 13.91
CA SER A 94 -8.78 24.96 13.62
C SER A 94 -8.76 23.44 13.51
N ASP A 95 -7.70 22.87 12.95
CA ASP A 95 -7.56 21.42 12.79
C ASP A 95 -6.96 20.76 14.04
N CYS A 96 -6.03 21.43 14.74
CA CYS A 96 -5.39 20.86 15.93
C CYS A 96 -6.16 21.02 17.25
N ARG A 97 -7.13 21.95 17.37
CA ARG A 97 -7.70 22.33 18.68
C ARG A 97 -8.31 21.17 19.46
N ARG A 98 -9.02 20.24 18.80
CA ARG A 98 -9.72 19.14 19.48
C ARG A 98 -8.74 18.15 20.09
N ILE A 99 -7.73 17.77 19.31
CA ILE A 99 -6.63 16.91 19.75
C ILE A 99 -5.89 17.58 20.92
N ARG A 100 -5.54 18.87 20.76
CA ARG A 100 -4.78 19.62 21.77
C ARG A 100 -5.54 19.77 23.09
N GLU A 101 -6.86 19.93 23.03
CA GLU A 101 -7.72 20.04 24.21
C GLU A 101 -8.11 18.70 24.83
N GLY A 102 -7.82 17.57 24.15
CA GLY A 102 -8.31 16.25 24.54
C GLY A 102 -9.84 16.16 24.51
N ARG A 103 -10.46 16.89 23.57
CA ARG A 103 -11.92 17.01 23.40
C ARG A 103 -12.33 16.62 21.98
N GLU A 104 -11.90 15.44 21.57
CA GLU A 104 -12.38 14.82 20.34
C GLU A 104 -13.89 14.55 20.45
N ASP A 105 -14.60 14.68 19.33
CA ASP A 105 -16.06 14.59 19.28
C ASP A 105 -16.53 13.98 17.95
N ASP A 106 -17.86 13.83 17.80
CA ASP A 106 -18.50 13.36 16.56
C ASP A 106 -19.10 14.54 15.77
N SER A 107 -18.42 15.69 15.73
CA SER A 107 -18.96 16.86 15.02
C SER A 107 -18.98 16.68 13.50
N CYS A 108 -18.28 15.68 12.96
CA CYS A 108 -18.36 15.33 11.56
C CYS A 108 -19.67 14.59 11.22
N ARG A 109 -20.20 14.84 10.02
CA ARG A 109 -21.45 14.20 9.58
C ARG A 109 -21.32 12.69 9.31
N TRP A 110 -20.11 12.20 9.11
CA TRP A 110 -19.81 10.80 8.84
C TRP A 110 -19.33 10.03 10.07
N ALA A 111 -19.22 10.69 11.23
CA ALA A 111 -18.60 10.16 12.44
C ALA A 111 -19.22 8.89 13.07
N ARG A 112 -20.24 8.29 12.45
CA ARG A 112 -21.00 7.14 12.94
C ARG A 112 -21.49 6.24 11.80
N ASP A 113 -20.75 6.18 10.70
CA ASP A 113 -21.06 5.32 9.57
C ASP A 113 -20.29 3.99 9.58
N ARG A 114 -19.48 3.78 10.63
CA ARG A 114 -18.63 2.59 10.88
C ARG A 114 -17.39 2.54 10.00
N GLU A 115 -17.01 3.65 9.40
CA GLU A 115 -15.75 3.84 8.72
C GLU A 115 -15.00 4.99 9.40
N CYS A 116 -13.69 4.86 9.56
CA CYS A 116 -12.91 6.00 10.04
C CYS A 116 -12.73 6.99 8.88
N ASP A 117 -13.10 8.25 9.09
CA ASP A 117 -13.13 9.30 8.07
C ASP A 117 -12.06 10.38 8.26
N GLU A 118 -11.18 10.22 9.24
CA GLU A 118 -10.10 11.18 9.46
C GLU A 118 -8.99 11.08 8.39
N PRO A 119 -8.26 12.17 8.10
CA PRO A 119 -7.21 12.19 7.09
C PRO A 119 -6.07 11.19 7.37
N ARG A 120 -5.42 10.76 6.29
CA ARG A 120 -4.26 9.85 6.19
C ARG A 120 -4.46 8.37 6.53
N PHE A 121 -5.36 8.02 7.44
CA PHE A 121 -5.62 6.62 7.77
C PHE A 121 -7.11 6.25 7.64
N GLY A 122 -8.01 7.23 7.57
CA GLY A 122 -9.40 7.05 7.18
C GLY A 122 -9.69 7.49 5.74
N THR A 123 -10.94 7.85 5.44
CA THR A 123 -11.34 8.39 4.11
C THR A 123 -10.88 9.82 3.87
N GLY A 124 -10.60 10.58 4.94
CA GLY A 124 -10.33 12.01 4.88
C GLY A 124 -11.57 12.89 4.69
N ALA A 125 -12.78 12.36 4.84
CA ALA A 125 -14.02 13.14 4.77
C ALA A 125 -14.24 14.06 5.99
N CYS A 126 -13.57 13.78 7.11
CA CYS A 126 -13.67 14.51 8.37
C CYS A 126 -12.38 15.25 8.70
N THR A 127 -12.47 16.28 9.55
CA THR A 127 -11.30 16.89 10.20
C THR A 127 -10.79 15.95 11.30
N GLN A 128 -9.48 15.89 11.55
CA GLN A 128 -8.94 15.07 12.64
C GLN A 128 -9.58 15.41 14.00
N GLY A 129 -9.92 14.39 14.78
CA GLY A 129 -10.60 14.49 16.07
C GLY A 129 -12.10 14.82 16.00
N THR A 130 -12.72 14.74 14.81
CA THR A 130 -14.18 14.98 14.62
C THR A 130 -15.00 13.74 14.28
N ASP A 131 -14.33 12.59 14.20
CA ASP A 131 -14.92 11.27 14.02
C ASP A 131 -14.44 10.33 15.14
N HIS A 132 -14.81 10.67 16.37
CA HIS A 132 -14.31 9.94 17.54
C HIS A 132 -14.94 8.55 17.68
N THR A 133 -16.22 8.38 17.32
CA THR A 133 -16.90 7.08 17.45
C THR A 133 -16.28 6.03 16.53
N ASP A 134 -15.91 6.37 15.29
CA ASP A 134 -15.36 5.38 14.35
C ASP A 134 -13.81 5.37 14.35
N CYS A 135 -13.13 6.49 14.65
CA CYS A 135 -11.64 6.54 14.70
C CYS A 135 -11.02 6.45 16.11
N GLY A 136 -11.78 6.57 17.20
CA GLY A 136 -11.24 6.74 18.56
C GLY A 136 -10.29 5.62 19.02
N ASP A 137 -10.61 4.37 18.69
CA ASP A 137 -9.80 3.19 19.06
C ASP A 137 -8.46 3.12 18.31
N ILE A 138 -8.33 3.84 17.20
CA ILE A 138 -7.18 3.84 16.31
C ILE A 138 -6.48 5.22 16.23
N ALA A 139 -6.98 6.20 16.99
CA ALA A 139 -6.44 7.54 17.16
C ALA A 139 -4.93 7.59 17.45
N TRP A 140 -4.39 6.54 18.06
CA TRP A 140 -2.96 6.42 18.36
C TRP A 140 -2.06 6.34 17.11
N LEU A 141 -2.62 5.99 15.93
CA LEU A 141 -1.93 5.98 14.64
C LEU A 141 -1.79 7.37 14.02
N ARG A 142 -2.53 8.38 14.52
CA ARG A 142 -2.48 9.74 13.98
C ARG A 142 -1.05 10.27 13.97
N ASN A 143 -0.65 10.75 12.80
CA ASN A 143 0.63 11.40 12.60
C ASN A 143 1.83 10.52 12.99
N GLN A 144 1.64 9.20 13.05
CA GLN A 144 2.71 8.22 13.22
C GLN A 144 3.17 7.73 11.85
N ASN A 145 4.48 7.61 11.67
CA ASN A 145 5.06 7.02 10.47
C ASN A 145 6.35 6.27 10.83
N ASP A 146 6.98 5.71 9.82
CA ASP A 146 8.21 4.93 9.90
C ASP A 146 9.36 5.63 9.16
N SER A 147 9.35 6.97 9.05
CA SER A 147 10.31 7.74 8.26
C SER A 147 11.74 7.74 8.83
N CYS A 148 11.94 7.32 10.07
CA CYS A 148 13.26 7.10 10.62
C CYS A 148 13.99 6.00 9.83
N ALA A 149 15.26 6.21 9.51
CA ALA A 149 16.04 5.26 8.72
C ALA A 149 16.25 3.92 9.46
N THR A 150 16.19 3.92 10.79
CA THR A 150 16.36 2.75 11.64
C THR A 150 15.05 2.03 11.97
N SER A 151 13.90 2.54 11.52
CA SER A 151 12.63 1.85 11.72
C SER A 151 12.67 0.41 11.20
N PHE A 152 11.81 -0.45 11.74
CA PHE A 152 11.76 -1.90 11.46
C PHE A 152 12.96 -2.71 11.96
N ASN A 153 13.81 -2.16 12.84
CA ASN A 153 14.95 -2.89 13.43
C ASN A 153 14.59 -3.60 14.76
N GLY A 154 13.38 -3.38 15.28
CA GLY A 154 12.86 -3.96 16.52
C GLY A 154 13.23 -3.19 17.80
N VAL A 155 13.77 -1.98 17.68
CA VAL A 155 14.20 -1.13 18.80
C VAL A 155 13.56 0.25 18.66
N CYS A 156 12.76 0.64 19.65
CA CYS A 156 12.20 1.99 19.68
C CYS A 156 13.28 3.05 19.92
N GLU A 157 13.40 4.02 19.01
CA GLU A 157 14.47 5.03 19.00
C GLU A 157 13.97 6.48 19.06
N GLU A 158 12.65 6.68 19.16
CA GLU A 158 12.03 8.00 19.24
C GLU A 158 12.44 8.79 20.50
N SER A 159 12.59 10.10 20.34
CA SER A 159 12.75 11.02 21.47
C SER A 159 11.59 10.91 22.47
N GLY A 160 11.89 10.60 23.73
CA GLY A 160 10.90 10.48 24.82
C GLY A 160 10.36 9.07 25.07
N ARG A 161 10.68 8.09 24.21
CA ARG A 161 10.34 6.66 24.40
C ARG A 161 11.57 5.76 24.31
N GLY A 162 12.49 6.07 23.41
CA GLY A 162 13.71 5.33 23.14
C GLY A 162 14.98 6.12 23.47
N ASN A 163 16.05 5.83 22.72
CA ASN A 163 17.35 6.49 22.88
C ASN A 163 17.40 7.92 22.29
N GLY A 164 16.35 8.36 21.58
CA GLY A 164 16.25 9.69 20.99
C GLY A 164 17.05 9.91 19.70
N SER A 165 17.47 8.84 19.03
CA SER A 165 18.13 8.94 17.72
C SER A 165 17.15 9.17 16.56
N CYS A 166 15.87 8.82 16.74
CA CYS A 166 14.78 9.17 15.83
C CYS A 166 13.97 10.36 16.35
N ALA A 167 13.44 11.16 15.43
CA ALA A 167 12.44 12.17 15.77
C ALA A 167 11.18 11.48 16.34
N ALA A 168 10.44 12.17 17.20
CA ALA A 168 9.17 11.64 17.70
C ALA A 168 8.22 11.29 16.52
N ARG A 169 7.52 10.15 16.64
CA ARG A 169 6.52 9.67 15.66
C ARG A 169 7.06 9.25 14.30
N THR A 170 8.34 8.88 14.24
CA THR A 170 9.01 8.45 13.00
C THR A 170 9.51 7.01 13.02
N ASP A 171 9.29 6.30 14.13
CA ASP A 171 9.69 4.90 14.32
C ASP A 171 8.52 4.10 14.93
N ARG A 172 7.36 4.24 14.28
CA ARG A 172 6.08 3.66 14.73
C ARG A 172 6.16 2.14 14.86
N SER A 173 6.73 1.44 13.89
CA SER A 173 6.78 -0.03 13.85
C SER A 173 7.42 -0.62 15.09
N ASP A 174 8.48 0.02 15.58
CA ASP A 174 9.25 -0.48 16.71
C ASP A 174 8.78 0.12 18.04
N CYS A 175 8.26 1.35 18.04
CA CYS A 175 7.74 1.99 19.26
C CYS A 175 6.29 1.65 19.62
N LEU A 176 5.43 1.39 18.64
CA LEU A 176 4.00 1.13 18.82
C LEU A 176 3.57 -0.25 18.34
N GLY A 177 4.48 -0.98 17.70
CA GLY A 177 4.26 -2.31 17.19
C GLY A 177 3.80 -2.33 15.74
N ARG A 178 3.71 -3.55 15.19
CA ARG A 178 3.45 -3.77 13.76
C ARG A 178 1.98 -4.07 13.43
N GLN A 179 1.10 -4.12 14.42
CA GLN A 179 -0.32 -4.40 14.17
C GLN A 179 -0.99 -3.23 13.47
N ARG A 180 -1.78 -3.52 12.44
CA ARG A 180 -2.51 -2.54 11.64
C ARG A 180 -3.99 -2.93 11.65
N PRO A 181 -4.87 -2.16 12.31
CA PRO A 181 -6.30 -2.43 12.30
C PRO A 181 -6.81 -2.51 10.85
N LEU A 182 -7.65 -3.49 10.50
CA LEU A 182 -8.20 -3.60 9.14
C LEU A 182 -9.27 -2.53 8.82
N THR A 183 -9.62 -1.69 9.80
CA THR A 183 -10.60 -0.61 9.71
C THR A 183 -10.01 0.70 9.16
N ILE A 184 -8.72 0.71 8.82
CA ILE A 184 -8.04 1.88 8.24
C ILE A 184 -7.81 1.66 6.74
N ASN A 185 -7.84 2.73 5.97
CA ASN A 185 -7.47 2.75 4.55
C ASN A 185 -5.95 2.64 4.33
N ASP A 186 -5.22 2.26 5.38
CA ASP A 186 -3.79 2.02 5.31
C ASP A 186 -3.56 0.55 5.02
N HIS A 187 -2.96 0.34 3.85
CA HIS A 187 -3.00 -0.91 3.13
C HIS A 187 -2.02 -1.95 3.71
N TYR A 188 -2.41 -2.58 4.82
CA TYR A 188 -1.67 -3.69 5.45
C TYR A 188 -2.58 -4.88 5.77
N PHE A 189 -2.08 -6.12 5.66
CA PHE A 189 -2.86 -7.35 5.91
C PHE A 189 -3.05 -7.64 7.42
N GLY A 190 -3.48 -6.64 8.18
CA GLY A 190 -3.62 -6.71 9.64
C GLY A 190 -2.30 -6.47 10.39
N ARG A 191 -1.17 -6.50 9.68
CA ARG A 191 0.17 -6.33 10.21
C ARG A 191 1.08 -5.76 9.13
N ASP A 192 2.04 -4.94 9.54
CA ASP A 192 3.09 -4.43 8.69
C ASP A 192 4.31 -5.36 8.74
N ASP A 193 4.41 -6.21 7.72
CA ASP A 193 5.49 -7.17 7.50
C ASP A 193 6.68 -6.59 6.73
N ARG A 194 6.66 -5.29 6.42
CA ARG A 194 7.79 -4.64 5.75
C ARG A 194 9.05 -4.64 6.63
N VAL A 195 10.18 -4.55 5.96
CA VAL A 195 11.51 -4.48 6.56
C VAL A 195 12.36 -3.43 5.85
N ARG A 196 13.38 -2.92 6.57
CA ARG A 196 14.46 -2.17 5.93
C ARG A 196 15.40 -3.09 5.19
N VAL A 197 15.84 -2.64 4.03
CA VAL A 197 16.74 -3.38 3.16
C VAL A 197 17.98 -2.56 2.83
N ASN A 198 19.10 -3.24 2.61
CA ASN A 198 20.30 -2.59 2.12
C ASN A 198 20.13 -2.21 0.64
N ALA A 199 19.86 -0.93 0.40
CA ALA A 199 19.69 -0.33 -0.92
C ALA A 199 20.86 -0.57 -1.91
N GLN A 200 22.03 -1.00 -1.44
CA GLN A 200 23.20 -1.29 -2.29
C GLN A 200 23.22 -2.75 -2.81
N GLN A 201 22.34 -3.61 -2.30
CA GLN A 201 22.28 -5.02 -2.69
C GLN A 201 21.21 -5.27 -3.74
N ALA A 202 21.38 -6.31 -4.56
CA ALA A 202 20.32 -6.78 -5.43
C ALA A 202 19.23 -7.50 -4.60
N PRO A 203 17.95 -7.33 -4.93
CA PRO A 203 17.43 -6.55 -6.06
C PRO A 203 17.22 -5.05 -5.76
N TRP A 204 17.35 -4.63 -4.52
CA TRP A 204 16.97 -3.30 -4.02
C TRP A 204 17.67 -2.15 -4.75
N ARG A 205 18.92 -2.33 -5.16
CA ARG A 205 19.68 -1.32 -5.92
C ARG A 205 19.12 -1.03 -7.31
N TYR A 206 18.24 -1.89 -7.85
CA TYR A 206 17.57 -1.67 -9.13
C TYR A 206 16.39 -0.68 -8.98
N MET A 207 15.90 -0.49 -7.75
CA MET A 207 14.72 0.30 -7.45
C MET A 207 15.08 1.75 -7.15
N GLY A 208 14.08 2.62 -7.26
CA GLY A 208 14.23 4.03 -6.97
C GLY A 208 12.90 4.75 -6.97
N ARG A 209 12.92 5.98 -6.47
CA ARG A 209 11.77 6.89 -6.53
C ARG A 209 11.72 7.55 -7.89
N PHE A 210 10.56 7.51 -8.54
CA PHE A 210 10.26 8.28 -9.73
C PHE A 210 9.36 9.46 -9.35
N VAL A 211 9.80 10.68 -9.64
CA VAL A 211 9.02 11.91 -9.42
C VAL A 211 8.72 12.52 -10.77
N ASN A 212 7.43 12.64 -11.11
CA ASN A 212 7.02 13.24 -12.37
C ASN A 212 7.15 14.77 -12.34
N ALA A 213 6.99 15.43 -13.51
CA ALA A 213 7.12 16.90 -13.59
C ALA A 213 6.06 17.68 -12.79
N ALA A 214 4.97 17.03 -12.35
CA ALA A 214 3.94 17.62 -11.49
C ALA A 214 4.24 17.41 -9.99
N GLY A 215 5.34 16.72 -9.64
CA GLY A 215 5.74 16.45 -8.27
C GLY A 215 5.13 15.19 -7.66
N GLU A 216 4.39 14.40 -8.41
CA GLU A 216 3.86 13.12 -7.94
C GLU A 216 4.99 12.10 -7.86
N ALA A 217 5.08 11.43 -6.70
CA ALA A 217 6.13 10.47 -6.39
C ALA A 217 5.56 9.05 -6.41
N CYS A 218 6.25 8.19 -7.14
CA CYS A 218 6.00 6.76 -7.24
C CYS A 218 7.30 5.98 -7.07
N THR A 219 7.21 4.65 -7.09
CA THR A 219 8.35 3.76 -7.18
C THR A 219 8.55 3.30 -8.63
N ALA A 220 9.80 3.01 -9.00
CA ALA A 220 10.15 2.42 -10.29
C ALA A 220 11.35 1.47 -10.16
N THR A 221 11.50 0.55 -11.12
CA THR A 221 12.56 -0.47 -11.11
C THR A 221 13.30 -0.52 -12.44
N LEU A 222 14.63 -0.54 -12.43
CA LEU A 222 15.49 -0.73 -13.60
C LEU A 222 15.30 -2.15 -14.19
N ILE A 223 14.93 -2.22 -15.47
CA ILE A 223 14.75 -3.46 -16.24
C ILE A 223 15.67 -3.58 -17.46
N ALA A 224 16.46 -2.53 -17.72
CA ALA A 224 17.53 -2.53 -18.70
C ALA A 224 18.56 -1.44 -18.34
N ARG A 225 19.60 -1.30 -19.15
CA ARG A 225 20.66 -0.29 -18.92
C ARG A 225 20.14 1.12 -18.66
N ASN A 226 19.09 1.56 -19.35
CA ASN A 226 18.51 2.89 -19.21
C ASN A 226 16.98 2.87 -19.29
N VAL A 227 16.35 1.76 -18.89
CA VAL A 227 14.89 1.65 -18.88
C VAL A 227 14.43 1.23 -17.49
N ILE A 228 13.46 1.97 -16.96
CA ILE A 228 12.71 1.61 -15.76
C ILE A 228 11.30 1.18 -16.14
N VAL A 229 10.70 0.32 -15.32
CA VAL A 229 9.27 0.03 -15.30
C VAL A 229 8.63 0.72 -14.09
N THR A 230 7.42 1.24 -14.27
CA THR A 230 6.57 1.86 -13.24
C THR A 230 5.10 1.75 -13.67
N ALA A 231 4.16 2.33 -12.92
CA ALA A 231 2.74 2.37 -13.28
C ALA A 231 2.45 3.49 -14.30
N ALA A 232 1.41 3.34 -15.12
CA ALA A 232 1.03 4.36 -16.10
C ALA A 232 0.43 5.60 -15.45
N HIS A 233 -0.31 5.43 -14.36
CA HIS A 233 -0.90 6.53 -13.61
C HIS A 233 0.17 7.47 -13.02
N CYS A 234 1.36 6.95 -12.68
CA CYS A 234 2.51 7.75 -12.23
C CYS A 234 3.01 8.75 -13.29
N LEU A 235 2.67 8.54 -14.57
CA LEU A 235 2.97 9.47 -15.66
C LEU A 235 1.85 10.49 -15.92
N HIS A 236 0.86 10.59 -15.04
CA HIS A 236 -0.25 11.52 -15.15
C HIS A 236 -0.29 12.46 -13.95
N SER A 237 -1.10 13.49 -14.04
CA SER A 237 -1.52 14.34 -12.94
C SER A 237 -2.99 14.70 -13.13
N GLY A 238 -3.59 15.42 -12.17
CA GLY A 238 -4.96 15.93 -12.30
C GLY A 238 -5.22 16.80 -13.55
N SER A 239 -4.17 17.30 -14.22
CA SER A 239 -4.25 18.07 -15.46
C SER A 239 -3.97 17.27 -16.75
N GLY A 240 -3.72 15.96 -16.65
CA GLY A 240 -3.41 15.09 -17.79
C GLY A 240 -1.99 14.51 -17.75
N PRO A 241 -1.46 14.00 -18.89
CA PRO A 241 -0.13 13.40 -18.95
C PRO A 241 0.99 14.37 -18.55
N THR A 242 1.98 13.88 -17.82
CA THR A 242 3.16 14.65 -17.42
C THR A 242 4.11 14.91 -18.59
N THR A 243 4.91 15.98 -18.50
CA THR A 243 5.88 16.37 -19.52
C THR A 243 7.28 15.83 -19.28
N GLY A 244 7.48 15.02 -18.23
CA GLY A 244 8.77 14.42 -17.89
C GLY A 244 8.79 13.86 -16.47
N GLY A 245 9.99 13.55 -15.98
CA GLY A 245 10.20 13.11 -14.61
C GLY A 245 11.67 12.83 -14.32
N GLN A 246 11.97 12.59 -13.05
CA GLN A 246 13.28 12.23 -12.54
C GLN A 246 13.20 10.91 -11.78
N PHE A 247 14.09 9.99 -12.11
CA PHE A 247 14.32 8.77 -11.35
C PHE A 247 15.52 8.96 -10.43
N THR A 248 15.36 8.61 -9.16
CA THR A 248 16.42 8.58 -8.14
C THR A 248 16.53 7.14 -7.62
N ALA A 249 17.57 6.43 -8.03
CA ALA A 249 17.85 5.07 -7.57
C ALA A 249 18.10 5.05 -6.05
N ALA A 250 17.92 3.88 -5.42
CA ALA A 250 18.10 3.71 -3.98
C ALA A 250 19.50 4.09 -3.46
N GLY A 251 20.52 3.99 -4.30
CA GLY A 251 21.88 4.49 -4.01
C GLY A 251 22.09 6.00 -4.24
N GLY A 252 21.04 6.78 -4.51
CA GLY A 252 21.07 8.23 -4.73
C GLY A 252 21.40 8.68 -6.16
N ALA A 253 21.62 7.75 -7.09
CA ALA A 253 21.90 8.07 -8.48
C ALA A 253 20.67 8.61 -9.20
N THR A 254 20.80 9.72 -9.93
CA THR A 254 19.65 10.34 -10.62
C THR A 254 19.76 10.25 -12.13
N ALA A 255 18.61 10.20 -12.80
CA ALA A 255 18.48 10.30 -14.24
C ALA A 255 17.14 10.95 -14.62
N ARG A 256 17.08 11.65 -15.76
CA ARG A 256 15.84 12.23 -16.27
C ARG A 256 15.16 11.27 -17.24
N ALA A 257 13.83 11.27 -17.20
CA ALA A 257 13.01 10.58 -18.17
C ALA A 257 13.01 11.31 -19.52
N THR A 258 13.19 10.57 -20.60
CA THR A 258 13.34 11.10 -21.97
C THR A 258 12.25 10.60 -22.92
N ALA A 259 11.83 9.35 -22.74
CA ALA A 259 10.73 8.76 -23.49
C ALA A 259 9.95 7.78 -22.61
N TYR A 260 8.72 7.49 -23.01
CA TYR A 260 7.88 6.52 -22.32
C TYR A 260 7.06 5.68 -23.31
N LEU A 261 6.58 4.54 -22.84
CA LEU A 261 5.59 3.71 -23.49
C LEU A 261 4.57 3.27 -22.45
N VAL A 262 3.30 3.55 -22.75
CA VAL A 262 2.12 3.06 -22.02
C VAL A 262 1.18 2.42 -23.03
N SER A 263 0.21 1.65 -22.56
CA SER A 263 -0.88 1.16 -23.40
C SER A 263 -1.61 2.34 -24.08
N ALA A 264 -1.81 2.27 -25.39
CA ALA A 264 -2.60 3.27 -26.13
C ALA A 264 -4.08 3.33 -25.69
N ARG A 265 -4.54 2.34 -24.92
CA ARG A 265 -5.89 2.25 -24.35
C ARG A 265 -5.96 2.71 -22.90
N PHE A 266 -4.83 3.09 -22.29
CA PHE A 266 -4.82 3.62 -20.94
C PHE A 266 -5.49 5.00 -20.92
N ASP A 267 -6.46 5.16 -20.04
CA ASP A 267 -7.17 6.42 -19.80
C ASP A 267 -7.19 6.66 -18.29
N TYR A 268 -6.51 7.71 -17.84
CA TYR A 268 -6.31 7.95 -16.40
C TYR A 268 -7.63 8.09 -15.64
N ARG A 269 -8.63 8.78 -16.22
CA ARG A 269 -9.93 8.99 -15.57
C ARG A 269 -10.69 7.69 -15.41
N ARG A 270 -10.68 6.83 -16.43
CA ARG A 270 -11.31 5.51 -16.36
C ARG A 270 -10.61 4.64 -15.33
N PHE A 271 -9.27 4.61 -15.30
CA PHE A 271 -8.49 3.88 -14.30
C PHE A 271 -8.81 4.36 -12.88
N SER A 272 -8.91 5.67 -12.65
CA SER A 272 -9.17 6.23 -11.33
C SER A 272 -10.63 6.11 -10.87
N THR A 273 -11.53 5.57 -11.69
CA THR A 273 -12.97 5.48 -11.37
C THR A 273 -13.57 4.09 -11.59
N THR A 274 -12.83 3.16 -12.20
CA THR A 274 -13.27 1.79 -12.46
C THR A 274 -12.09 0.81 -12.44
N ASP A 275 -12.38 -0.47 -12.23
CA ASP A 275 -11.39 -1.55 -12.25
C ASP A 275 -11.16 -2.14 -13.66
N GLU A 276 -11.83 -1.60 -14.68
CA GLU A 276 -11.97 -2.24 -16.00
C GLU A 276 -10.68 -2.26 -16.82
N ILE A 277 -9.72 -1.41 -16.46
CA ILE A 277 -8.47 -1.23 -17.21
C ILE A 277 -7.23 -1.31 -16.33
N ASP A 278 -7.34 -1.86 -15.13
CA ASP A 278 -6.20 -2.03 -14.21
C ASP A 278 -5.01 -2.70 -14.90
N GLY A 279 -5.25 -3.74 -15.70
CA GLY A 279 -4.19 -4.45 -16.45
C GLY A 279 -3.45 -3.61 -17.50
N LEU A 280 -3.87 -2.37 -17.75
CA LEU A 280 -3.20 -1.41 -18.63
C LEU A 280 -2.32 -0.41 -17.89
N ASP A 281 -2.31 -0.42 -16.55
CA ASP A 281 -1.59 0.53 -15.71
C ASP A 281 -0.09 0.20 -15.57
N TRP A 282 0.60 0.18 -16.70
CA TRP A 282 2.03 -0.04 -16.76
C TRP A 282 2.70 0.99 -17.67
N ALA A 283 3.93 1.36 -17.34
CA ALA A 283 4.77 2.23 -18.12
C ALA A 283 6.19 1.71 -18.21
N LEU A 284 6.76 1.77 -19.41
CA LEU A 284 8.20 1.70 -19.61
C LEU A 284 8.72 3.12 -19.81
N VAL A 285 9.79 3.49 -19.10
CA VAL A 285 10.37 4.84 -19.16
C VAL A 285 11.85 4.76 -19.46
N ARG A 286 12.28 5.50 -20.47
CA ARG A 286 13.68 5.61 -20.89
C ARG A 286 14.37 6.76 -20.15
N LEU A 287 15.55 6.49 -19.63
CA LEU A 287 16.41 7.42 -18.92
C LEU A 287 17.52 7.98 -19.83
N ASP A 288 17.94 9.21 -19.58
CA ASP A 288 19.08 9.85 -20.26
C ASP A 288 20.45 9.29 -19.84
N VAL A 289 20.54 8.71 -18.65
CA VAL A 289 21.74 8.06 -18.12
C VAL A 289 21.51 6.54 -18.05
N PRO A 290 22.47 5.70 -18.52
CA PRO A 290 22.36 4.25 -18.43
C PRO A 290 22.73 3.74 -17.02
N LEU A 291 21.91 4.06 -16.02
CA LEU A 291 22.14 3.69 -14.62
C LEU A 291 22.27 2.18 -14.41
N GLY A 292 21.58 1.37 -15.21
CA GLY A 292 21.65 -0.09 -15.15
C GLY A 292 23.02 -0.67 -15.51
N ASP A 293 23.88 0.06 -16.24
CA ASP A 293 25.27 -0.39 -16.51
C ASP A 293 26.11 -0.43 -15.21
N ARG A 294 25.78 0.41 -14.23
CA ARG A 294 26.46 0.46 -12.92
C ARG A 294 25.72 -0.29 -11.83
N LEU A 295 24.39 -0.15 -11.80
CA LEU A 295 23.55 -0.68 -10.73
C LEU A 295 23.09 -2.12 -11.00
N GLY A 296 23.19 -2.59 -12.25
CA GLY A 296 22.45 -3.76 -12.73
C GLY A 296 20.97 -3.45 -12.93
N TYR A 297 20.23 -4.45 -13.40
CA TYR A 297 18.79 -4.35 -13.65
C TYR A 297 18.15 -5.73 -13.56
N ALA A 298 16.84 -5.78 -13.35
CA ALA A 298 16.06 -7.00 -13.35
C ALA A 298 15.69 -7.43 -14.78
N GLY A 299 15.54 -8.74 -15.01
CA GLY A 299 14.85 -9.23 -16.20
C GLY A 299 13.34 -8.98 -16.12
N VAL A 300 12.59 -9.40 -17.14
CA VAL A 300 11.12 -9.33 -17.14
C VAL A 300 10.57 -10.67 -17.59
N ARG A 301 9.68 -11.26 -16.79
CA ARG A 301 9.16 -12.62 -17.00
C ARG A 301 7.65 -12.68 -16.80
N ASN A 302 6.93 -13.24 -17.78
CA ASN A 302 5.53 -13.60 -17.60
C ASN A 302 5.41 -14.89 -16.76
N LEU A 303 5.31 -14.74 -15.43
CA LEU A 303 5.07 -15.85 -14.51
C LEU A 303 3.59 -16.26 -14.46
N THR A 304 2.67 -15.29 -14.51
CA THR A 304 1.21 -15.56 -14.42
C THR A 304 0.70 -16.39 -15.59
N GLY A 305 1.29 -16.24 -16.77
CA GLY A 305 1.01 -17.06 -17.95
C GLY A 305 1.40 -18.54 -17.81
N GLN A 306 2.15 -18.90 -16.76
CA GLN A 306 2.46 -20.30 -16.41
C GLN A 306 1.36 -20.95 -15.55
N GLY A 307 0.31 -20.19 -15.20
CA GLY A 307 -0.83 -20.63 -14.41
C GLY A 307 -0.72 -20.29 -12.93
N LEU A 308 -1.88 -20.29 -12.26
CA LEU A 308 -2.00 -19.86 -10.86
C LEU A 308 -1.12 -20.66 -9.89
N ALA A 309 -0.96 -21.97 -10.11
CA ALA A 309 -0.15 -22.82 -9.24
C ALA A 309 1.33 -22.40 -9.25
N ALA A 310 1.89 -22.10 -10.42
CA ALA A 310 3.26 -21.62 -10.55
C ALA A 310 3.41 -20.19 -9.98
N ALA A 311 2.42 -19.33 -10.21
CA ALA A 311 2.40 -17.97 -9.68
C ALA A 311 2.35 -17.92 -8.14
N ARG A 312 1.51 -18.75 -7.51
CA ARG A 312 1.39 -18.87 -6.04
C ARG A 312 2.61 -19.48 -5.36
N ALA A 313 3.38 -20.31 -6.06
CA ALA A 313 4.53 -21.00 -5.49
C ALA A 313 5.80 -20.13 -5.42
N ALA A 314 5.78 -18.92 -5.96
CA ALA A 314 6.94 -18.05 -5.99
C ALA A 314 6.92 -17.06 -4.81
N ASP A 315 8.04 -16.99 -4.09
CA ASP A 315 8.31 -15.91 -3.14
C ASP A 315 8.49 -14.59 -3.91
N LEU A 316 7.70 -13.59 -3.55
CA LEU A 316 7.82 -12.24 -4.10
C LEU A 316 8.79 -11.40 -3.26
N TYR A 317 9.52 -10.55 -3.96
CA TYR A 317 10.38 -9.51 -3.43
C TYR A 317 9.81 -8.20 -3.93
N GLN A 318 9.05 -7.49 -3.10
CA GLN A 318 8.49 -6.18 -3.39
C GLN A 318 9.19 -5.15 -2.51
N ALA A 319 9.49 -3.97 -3.05
CA ALA A 319 9.90 -2.84 -2.23
C ALA A 319 9.56 -1.52 -2.92
N GLY A 320 9.26 -0.51 -2.11
CA GLY A 320 8.97 0.82 -2.61
C GLY A 320 9.19 1.92 -1.58
N TYR A 321 8.92 3.14 -2.05
CA TYR A 321 9.04 4.39 -1.31
C TYR A 321 7.66 4.81 -0.82
N SER A 322 7.14 4.03 0.12
CA SER A 322 5.87 4.28 0.78
C SER A 322 5.88 5.65 1.48
N TRP A 323 4.72 6.30 1.52
CA TRP A 323 4.58 7.64 2.11
C TRP A 323 5.06 7.73 3.56
N ASP A 324 4.91 6.64 4.31
CA ASP A 324 5.22 6.55 5.73
C ASP A 324 6.69 6.20 6.01
N THR A 325 7.46 5.80 5.01
CA THR A 325 8.86 5.40 5.19
C THR A 325 9.88 6.46 4.77
N GLY A 326 9.40 7.65 4.41
CA GLY A 326 10.22 8.82 4.08
C GLY A 326 11.02 8.63 2.79
N ASP A 327 12.32 8.94 2.83
CA ASP A 327 13.24 8.73 1.70
C ASP A 327 13.87 7.33 1.70
N THR A 328 13.46 6.44 2.61
CA THR A 328 14.09 5.14 2.82
C THR A 328 13.23 4.03 2.21
N LEU A 329 13.83 3.19 1.38
CA LEU A 329 13.17 2.02 0.80
C LEU A 329 12.75 1.03 1.89
N SER A 330 11.53 0.51 1.80
CA SER A 330 11.03 -0.60 2.61
C SER A 330 10.58 -1.74 1.71
N ALA A 331 10.82 -2.98 2.13
CA ALA A 331 10.51 -4.17 1.34
C ALA A 331 9.57 -5.12 2.08
N ASN A 332 8.69 -5.79 1.36
CA ASN A 332 8.05 -7.02 1.81
C ASN A 332 8.66 -8.21 1.05
N VAL A 333 9.14 -9.21 1.80
CA VAL A 333 9.93 -10.32 1.27
C VAL A 333 9.25 -11.64 1.65
N GLY A 334 8.97 -12.47 0.66
CA GLY A 334 8.30 -13.77 0.87
C GLY A 334 6.78 -13.69 0.94
N CYS A 335 6.18 -12.58 0.48
CA CYS A 335 4.76 -12.52 0.18
C CYS A 335 4.44 -13.25 -1.14
N HIS A 336 3.16 -13.54 -1.40
CA HIS A 336 2.75 -14.34 -2.55
C HIS A 336 1.68 -13.68 -3.43
N ILE A 337 1.60 -14.15 -4.67
CA ILE A 337 0.41 -13.93 -5.51
C ILE A 337 -0.73 -14.76 -4.92
N VAL A 338 -1.90 -14.16 -4.73
CA VAL A 338 -3.10 -14.83 -4.24
C VAL A 338 -3.99 -15.25 -5.40
N GLN A 339 -4.17 -14.43 -6.44
CA GLN A 339 -5.06 -14.75 -7.56
C GLN A 339 -4.51 -14.19 -8.87
N VAL A 340 -4.72 -14.88 -9.99
CA VAL A 340 -4.41 -14.37 -11.34
C VAL A 340 -5.72 -14.13 -12.07
N TYR A 341 -5.85 -12.98 -12.73
CA TYR A 341 -7.04 -12.59 -13.47
C TYR A 341 -6.79 -12.56 -14.98
N PRO A 342 -7.82 -12.80 -15.80
CA PRO A 342 -7.70 -12.81 -17.27
C PRO A 342 -7.51 -11.41 -17.88
N ASP A 343 -7.71 -10.34 -17.09
CA ASP A 343 -7.54 -8.94 -17.50
C ASP A 343 -6.07 -8.46 -17.50
N GLY A 344 -5.13 -9.35 -17.19
CA GLY A 344 -3.70 -9.02 -17.08
C GLY A 344 -3.29 -8.49 -15.72
N THR A 345 -4.10 -8.71 -14.68
CA THR A 345 -3.76 -8.39 -13.29
C THR A 345 -3.60 -9.62 -12.40
N PHE A 346 -3.04 -9.42 -11.21
CA PHE A 346 -3.06 -10.42 -10.14
C PHE A 346 -3.27 -9.76 -8.78
N ALA A 347 -3.89 -10.49 -7.86
CA ALA A 347 -3.96 -10.13 -6.45
C ALA A 347 -2.75 -10.65 -5.68
N HIS A 348 -2.28 -9.94 -4.66
CA HIS A 348 -1.16 -10.34 -3.80
C HIS A 348 -1.41 -10.04 -2.33
N GLU A 349 -0.54 -10.59 -1.47
CA GLU A 349 -0.52 -10.35 -0.02
C GLU A 349 0.72 -9.57 0.46
N CYS A 350 1.45 -8.92 -0.46
CA CYS A 350 2.53 -8.01 -0.09
C CYS A 350 1.95 -6.70 0.44
N ASP A 351 2.43 -6.25 1.60
CA ASP A 351 2.11 -4.94 2.17
C ASP A 351 2.65 -3.82 1.28
N THR A 352 1.74 -3.11 0.61
CA THR A 352 2.02 -1.93 -0.23
C THR A 352 1.05 -0.83 0.15
N THR A 353 1.50 0.43 0.17
CA THR A 353 0.64 1.59 0.43
C THR A 353 0.95 2.70 -0.57
N ARG A 354 0.33 3.88 -0.39
CA ARG A 354 0.58 5.05 -1.23
C ARG A 354 2.09 5.31 -1.36
N GLY A 355 2.57 5.46 -2.59
CA GLY A 355 3.99 5.63 -2.93
C GLY A 355 4.68 4.33 -3.40
N ASP A 356 4.16 3.16 -3.03
CA ASP A 356 4.57 1.87 -3.61
C ASP A 356 4.09 1.70 -5.04
N SER A 357 3.13 2.51 -5.50
CA SER A 357 2.66 2.53 -6.88
C SER A 357 3.83 2.54 -7.87
N GLY A 358 3.81 1.60 -8.82
CA GLY A 358 4.89 1.42 -9.79
C GLY A 358 6.09 0.59 -9.30
N SER A 359 6.13 0.20 -8.02
CA SER A 359 7.10 -0.78 -7.52
C SER A 359 6.95 -2.11 -8.25
N ALA A 360 8.07 -2.79 -8.49
CA ALA A 360 8.03 -4.09 -9.14
C ALA A 360 7.88 -5.20 -8.11
N PHE A 361 7.13 -6.24 -8.48
CA PHE A 361 7.19 -7.55 -7.83
C PHE A 361 8.26 -8.37 -8.54
N LEU A 362 9.29 -8.78 -7.79
CA LEU A 362 10.37 -9.59 -8.33
C LEU A 362 10.34 -11.02 -7.80
N VAL A 363 10.87 -11.92 -8.61
CA VAL A 363 11.15 -13.30 -8.25
C VAL A 363 12.63 -13.59 -8.54
N ARG A 364 13.24 -14.45 -7.72
CA ARG A 364 14.62 -14.88 -7.93
C ARG A 364 14.72 -15.74 -9.21
N ASN A 365 15.76 -15.51 -10.00
CA ASN A 365 16.08 -16.30 -11.20
C ASN A 365 17.60 -16.56 -11.23
N GLY A 366 18.02 -17.72 -10.70
CA GLY A 366 19.43 -18.00 -10.43
C GLY A 366 20.02 -16.94 -9.48
N ASP A 367 21.12 -16.30 -9.91
CA ASP A 367 21.75 -15.20 -9.19
C ASP A 367 21.09 -13.83 -9.46
N GLY A 368 20.14 -13.78 -10.40
CA GLY A 368 19.41 -12.57 -10.80
C GLY A 368 17.98 -12.51 -10.27
N TYR A 369 17.25 -11.51 -10.76
CA TYR A 369 15.85 -11.28 -10.43
C TYR A 369 15.09 -10.88 -11.69
N ASP A 370 13.85 -11.35 -11.79
CA ASP A 370 12.93 -10.97 -12.86
C ASP A 370 11.74 -10.23 -12.27
N VAL A 371 11.34 -9.12 -12.90
CA VAL A 371 10.05 -8.48 -12.68
C VAL A 371 8.95 -9.36 -13.25
N ILE A 372 7.94 -9.65 -12.42
CA ILE A 372 6.73 -10.39 -12.81
C ILE A 372 5.47 -9.52 -12.82
N GLY A 373 5.56 -8.30 -12.30
CA GLY A 373 4.46 -7.35 -12.26
C GLY A 373 4.84 -6.02 -11.62
N VAL A 374 3.88 -5.11 -11.64
CA VAL A 374 4.00 -3.72 -11.16
C VAL A 374 2.81 -3.41 -10.26
N ASP A 375 3.08 -2.89 -9.06
CA ASP A 375 2.05 -2.43 -8.11
C ASP A 375 1.24 -1.27 -8.71
N SER A 376 -0.08 -1.34 -8.58
CA SER A 376 -0.99 -0.47 -9.33
C SER A 376 -2.07 0.16 -8.45
N ASN A 377 -3.06 -0.62 -8.01
CA ASN A 377 -4.24 -0.10 -7.32
C ASN A 377 -4.86 -1.14 -6.38
N PHE A 378 -5.96 -0.78 -5.73
CA PHE A 378 -6.75 -1.64 -4.86
C PHE A 378 -8.19 -1.72 -5.37
N ARG A 379 -8.82 -2.90 -5.24
CA ARG A 379 -10.23 -3.10 -5.57
C ARG A 379 -11.06 -3.24 -4.31
N SER A 380 -12.22 -2.60 -4.28
CA SER A 380 -13.17 -2.73 -3.19
C SER A 380 -13.64 -4.18 -3.05
N ASN A 381 -13.70 -4.64 -1.81
CA ASN A 381 -14.26 -5.93 -1.45
C ASN A 381 -15.34 -5.71 -0.38
N PRO A 382 -16.62 -5.60 -0.74
CA PRO A 382 -17.67 -5.19 0.20
C PRO A 382 -17.80 -6.04 1.46
N ASN A 383 -17.27 -7.27 1.45
CA ASN A 383 -17.37 -8.22 2.55
C ASN A 383 -16.00 -8.60 3.14
N GLY A 384 -14.94 -7.82 2.89
CA GLY A 384 -13.60 -8.15 3.37
C GLY A 384 -12.59 -7.03 3.13
N PRO A 385 -11.30 -7.29 3.38
CA PRO A 385 -10.25 -6.32 3.09
C PRO A 385 -10.17 -6.05 1.59
N PHE A 386 -9.71 -4.85 1.23
CA PHE A 386 -9.38 -4.50 -0.15
C PHE A 386 -8.50 -5.56 -0.81
N ILE A 387 -8.70 -5.76 -2.11
CA ILE A 387 -7.88 -6.66 -2.92
C ILE A 387 -6.78 -5.84 -3.56
N TYR A 388 -5.53 -6.23 -3.33
CA TYR A 388 -4.36 -5.47 -3.77
C TYR A 388 -3.99 -5.94 -5.14
N ILE A 389 -3.95 -5.04 -6.11
CA ILE A 389 -3.87 -5.37 -7.52
C ILE A 389 -2.57 -4.86 -8.11
N ALA A 390 -1.88 -5.78 -8.75
CA ALA A 390 -0.72 -5.52 -9.56
C ALA A 390 -1.00 -5.85 -11.03
N VAL A 391 -0.38 -5.08 -11.92
CA VAL A 391 -0.34 -5.39 -13.35
C VAL A 391 0.66 -6.51 -13.59
N SER A 392 0.22 -7.55 -14.26
CA SER A 392 1.08 -8.66 -14.63
C SER A 392 2.06 -8.28 -15.75
N ALA A 393 3.29 -8.81 -15.68
CA ALA A 393 4.26 -8.72 -16.76
C ALA A 393 3.75 -9.26 -18.10
N SER A 394 2.72 -10.12 -18.12
CA SER A 394 2.06 -10.51 -19.38
C SER A 394 1.59 -9.32 -20.21
N SER A 395 1.22 -8.20 -19.57
CA SER A 395 0.68 -7.01 -20.22
C SER A 395 1.73 -6.14 -20.90
N PHE A 396 3.01 -6.23 -20.50
CA PHE A 396 4.06 -5.34 -20.98
C PHE A 396 5.35 -6.02 -21.43
N GLN A 397 5.66 -7.24 -20.98
CA GLN A 397 6.84 -8.01 -21.38
C GLN A 397 7.02 -8.07 -22.91
N PRO A 398 5.96 -8.27 -23.73
CA PRO A 398 6.11 -8.27 -25.19
C PRO A 398 6.67 -6.96 -25.78
N SER A 399 6.47 -5.83 -25.09
CA SER A 399 6.91 -4.51 -25.54
C SER A 399 8.34 -4.16 -25.12
N VAL A 400 8.92 -4.88 -24.14
CA VAL A 400 10.19 -4.51 -23.50
C VAL A 400 11.33 -4.48 -24.51
N ALA A 401 11.49 -5.53 -25.33
CA ALA A 401 12.62 -5.64 -26.25
C ALA A 401 12.63 -4.50 -27.30
N ASP A 402 11.47 -4.17 -27.85
CA ASP A 402 11.32 -3.08 -28.82
C ASP A 402 11.54 -1.71 -28.18
N PHE A 403 10.99 -1.49 -26.99
CA PHE A 403 11.17 -0.23 -26.27
C PHE A 403 12.63 -0.02 -25.86
N VAL A 404 13.32 -1.05 -25.36
CA VAL A 404 14.75 -0.99 -25.03
C VAL A 404 15.58 -0.66 -26.27
N ALA A 405 15.27 -1.28 -27.40
CA ALA A 405 15.95 -1.00 -28.67
C ALA A 405 15.62 0.37 -29.29
N GLY A 406 14.65 1.11 -28.73
CA GLY A 406 14.23 2.42 -29.24
C GLY A 406 13.35 2.35 -30.49
N ARG A 407 12.73 1.19 -30.75
CA ARG A 407 11.80 0.99 -31.87
C ARG A 407 10.39 1.50 -31.56
N THR A 408 10.04 1.61 -30.28
CA THR A 408 8.75 2.07 -29.78
C THR A 408 8.93 3.14 -28.69
N GLY A 409 7.83 3.81 -28.33
CA GLY A 409 7.80 4.86 -27.32
C GLY A 409 7.59 6.26 -27.88
N ARG A 410 7.33 7.21 -27.00
CA ARG A 410 7.12 8.63 -27.31
C ARG A 410 8.05 9.47 -26.45
N ALA A 411 8.64 10.52 -27.03
CA ALA A 411 9.43 11.47 -26.27
C ALA A 411 8.53 12.27 -25.32
N PHE A 412 9.03 12.53 -24.11
CA PHE A 412 8.39 13.49 -23.21
C PHE A 412 8.44 14.91 -23.81
N GLY A 413 7.37 15.68 -23.66
CA GLY A 413 7.30 17.06 -24.16
C GLY A 413 7.15 17.22 -25.69
N ALA A 414 7.06 16.11 -26.45
CA ALA A 414 6.66 16.18 -27.86
C ALA A 414 5.18 16.58 -27.94
N GLN A 415 4.92 17.89 -28.04
CA GLN A 415 3.63 18.42 -28.47
C GLN A 415 3.23 17.71 -29.76
N GLY A 416 2.03 17.11 -29.77
CA GLY A 416 1.49 16.43 -30.96
C GLY A 416 1.51 17.38 -32.16
N GLY A 417 2.42 17.14 -33.10
CA GLY A 417 2.71 18.07 -34.18
C GLY A 417 3.05 17.36 -35.47
N ALA A 418 2.03 16.83 -36.14
CA ALA A 418 1.92 16.87 -37.60
C ALA A 418 0.49 16.45 -38.01
N LYS A 419 -0.41 17.42 -38.21
CA LYS A 419 -1.50 17.19 -39.17
C LYS A 419 -0.84 16.95 -40.52
N PRO A 420 -1.21 15.90 -41.28
CA PRO A 420 -0.74 15.76 -42.66
C PRO A 420 -1.14 17.00 -43.43
N LYS A 421 -0.19 17.64 -44.11
CA LYS A 421 -0.54 18.51 -45.23
C LYS A 421 -1.19 17.61 -46.27
N GLN A 422 -2.46 17.88 -46.56
CA GLN A 422 -3.08 17.41 -47.78
C GLN A 422 -2.53 18.29 -48.90
N ASP A 423 -1.67 17.71 -49.73
CA ASP A 423 -1.42 18.20 -51.08
C ASP A 423 -2.14 17.25 -52.05
#